data_AF-A0AB32TNJ8-F1
#
_entry.id   AF-A0AB32TNJ8-F1
#
_cell.length_a   1.000
_cell.length_b   1.000
_cell.length_c   1.000
_cell.angle_alpha   90.00
_cell.angle_beta   90.00
_cell.angle_gamma   90.00
#
_symmetry.space_group_name_H-M   'P 1'
#
loop_
_entity.id
_entity.type
_entity.pdbx_description
1 polymer ?
#
loop_
_entity_poly.entity_id
_entity_poly.type
_entity_poly.pdbx_seq_one_letter_code
_entity_poly.pdbx_strand_id
1 'polypeptide(L)'
;MAHSKDPVGHWKDLETWLSVVTGSLLPKAAETLQPLMQNQLDENIDSIMKQDPSQSFNHKELAKITGTLSHTLIATLKLSDRHASQLQHKLTRLQARIEQLELEAQERLEQPNEVDEGTTEEINKLQEAITAITEQREQARADHADDANKLDYAEQLLKEAKVDLRDKKARIKALETHLSEARHEIDRLMQEVDDIKEESASELRHAYALRYEPPKTRCAPASPQPSRTGSPVPELSPIKRTSHRSSYSLDLKDLDKLARNIGKFTPSVSGGLEVHAYLQDIDFYLEMRPNVSDKERLYLLRATSSPEVRSFLDRQPARVKNDYRLLQEALIREFANPESDQGLLSALETKQARNESPHAYYN
;
A
#
# COMPACT_ATOMS: atom_id res chain seq x y z
N MET A 1 -6.81 -32.58 8.07
CA MET A 1 -5.56 -32.01 8.63
C MET A 1 -4.90 -31.17 7.55
N ALA A 2 -5.12 -29.86 7.54
CA ALA A 2 -4.45 -28.96 6.61
C ALA A 2 -3.10 -28.61 7.19
N HIS A 3 -2.01 -29.13 6.61
CA HIS A 3 -0.66 -28.75 6.98
C HIS A 3 -0.51 -27.23 6.76
N SER A 4 -0.43 -26.45 7.83
CA SER A 4 -0.09 -25.03 7.76
C SER A 4 1.35 -24.95 7.27
N LYS A 5 1.53 -24.72 5.96
CA LYS A 5 2.83 -24.36 5.41
C LYS A 5 3.21 -23.05 6.06
N ASP A 6 4.23 -23.09 6.90
CA ASP A 6 4.79 -21.93 7.59
C ASP A 6 5.18 -20.88 6.52
N PRO A 7 4.45 -19.75 6.42
CA PRO A 7 4.72 -18.76 5.40
C PRO A 7 6.03 -18.02 5.68
N VAL A 8 6.68 -18.18 6.83
CA VAL A 8 7.97 -17.53 7.09
C VAL A 8 9.15 -18.41 6.65
N GLY A 9 9.00 -19.74 6.72
CA GLY A 9 10.03 -20.69 6.31
C GLY A 9 10.52 -20.44 4.89
N HIS A 10 9.57 -20.29 3.94
CA HIS A 10 9.91 -20.09 2.54
C HIS A 10 10.63 -18.76 2.26
N TRP A 11 10.44 -17.71 3.08
CA TRP A 11 11.14 -16.43 2.90
C TRP A 11 12.57 -16.45 3.44
N LYS A 12 12.81 -17.11 4.58
CA LYS A 12 14.19 -17.34 5.04
C LYS A 12 14.96 -18.23 4.07
N ASP A 13 14.29 -19.24 3.53
CA ASP A 13 14.84 -20.08 2.48
C ASP A 13 15.14 -19.25 1.23
N LEU A 14 14.27 -18.29 0.86
CA LEU A 14 14.51 -17.36 -0.24
C LEU A 14 15.71 -16.44 0.01
N GLU A 15 15.83 -15.82 1.18
CA GLU A 15 16.96 -14.93 1.52
C GLU A 15 18.29 -15.69 1.51
N THR A 16 18.31 -16.89 2.08
CA THR A 16 19.48 -17.77 2.07
C THR A 16 19.82 -18.20 0.65
N TRP A 17 18.80 -18.58 -0.14
CA TRP A 17 18.97 -18.95 -1.55
C TRP A 17 19.49 -17.78 -2.38
N LEU A 18 18.94 -16.57 -2.22
CA LEU A 18 19.42 -15.34 -2.87
C LEU A 18 20.85 -15.02 -2.47
N SER A 19 21.23 -15.18 -1.20
CA SER A 19 22.60 -14.96 -0.74
C SER A 19 23.58 -15.98 -1.35
N VAL A 20 23.19 -17.26 -1.43
CA VAL A 20 24.00 -18.30 -2.09
C VAL A 20 24.11 -18.02 -3.60
N VAL A 21 23.00 -17.65 -4.23
CA VAL A 21 22.96 -17.32 -5.66
C VAL A 21 23.89 -16.14 -5.92
N THR A 22 23.75 -15.03 -5.19
CA THR A 22 24.55 -13.80 -5.36
C THR A 22 26.01 -13.94 -4.97
N GLY A 23 26.32 -14.62 -3.87
CA GLY A 23 27.68 -14.75 -3.36
C GLY A 23 28.51 -15.85 -4.02
N SER A 24 27.89 -16.91 -4.55
CA SER A 24 28.63 -18.11 -5.00
C SER A 24 28.33 -18.57 -6.42
N LEU A 25 27.07 -18.53 -6.86
CA LEU A 25 26.67 -19.03 -8.18
C LEU A 25 26.82 -17.95 -9.25
N LEU A 26 26.36 -16.73 -8.98
CA LEU A 26 26.45 -15.57 -9.88
C LEU A 26 27.90 -15.29 -10.29
N PRO A 27 28.91 -15.23 -9.39
CA PRO A 27 30.30 -15.02 -9.80
C PRO A 27 30.87 -16.14 -10.68
N LYS A 28 30.56 -17.41 -10.38
CA LYS A 28 31.00 -18.54 -11.20
C LYS A 28 30.32 -18.57 -12.57
N ALA A 29 29.01 -18.33 -12.60
CA ALA A 29 28.27 -18.18 -13.84
C ALA A 29 28.80 -17.00 -14.64
N ALA A 30 29.13 -15.89 -13.96
CA ALA A 30 29.73 -14.69 -14.54
C ALA A 30 30.98 -15.02 -15.35
N GLU A 31 31.91 -15.79 -14.78
CA GLU A 31 33.15 -16.22 -15.45
C GLU A 31 32.88 -16.93 -16.78
N THR A 32 31.80 -17.72 -16.86
CA THR A 32 31.42 -18.48 -18.07
C THR A 32 30.46 -17.75 -19.01
N LEU A 33 30.03 -16.52 -18.67
CA LEU A 33 29.07 -15.77 -19.48
C LEU A 33 29.63 -15.48 -20.87
N GLN A 34 28.89 -15.95 -21.88
CA GLN A 34 29.13 -15.55 -23.26
C GLN A 34 28.96 -14.03 -23.38
N PRO A 35 29.80 -13.32 -24.14
CA PRO A 35 29.63 -11.90 -24.38
C PRO A 35 28.31 -11.66 -25.14
N LEU A 36 27.31 -11.15 -24.43
CA LEU A 36 26.10 -10.59 -25.04
C LEU A 36 26.37 -9.16 -25.51
N MET A 37 25.73 -8.79 -26.62
CA MET A 37 25.71 -7.42 -27.12
C MET A 37 24.67 -6.58 -26.36
N GLN A 38 24.84 -5.26 -26.32
CA GLN A 38 23.90 -4.33 -25.66
C GLN A 38 22.44 -4.56 -26.12
N ASN A 39 22.20 -4.66 -27.43
CA ASN A 39 20.85 -4.90 -27.97
C ASN A 39 20.19 -6.18 -27.42
N GLN A 40 20.96 -7.24 -27.19
CA GLN A 40 20.43 -8.50 -26.64
C GLN A 40 20.09 -8.36 -25.15
N LEU A 41 20.85 -7.54 -24.43
CA LEU A 41 20.57 -7.23 -23.02
C LEU A 41 19.29 -6.40 -22.91
N ASP A 42 19.12 -5.41 -23.79
CA ASP A 42 17.93 -4.56 -23.84
C ASP A 42 16.68 -5.39 -24.19
N GLU A 43 16.75 -6.27 -25.19
CA GLU A 43 15.66 -7.20 -25.53
C GLU A 43 15.26 -8.11 -24.35
N ASN A 44 16.25 -8.61 -23.59
CA ASN A 44 15.98 -9.43 -22.41
C ASN A 44 15.31 -8.62 -21.29
N ILE A 45 15.75 -7.38 -21.04
CA ILE A 45 15.14 -6.49 -20.05
C ILE A 45 13.71 -6.16 -20.47
N ASP A 46 13.49 -5.79 -21.73
CA ASP A 46 12.15 -5.51 -22.25
C ASP A 46 11.22 -6.72 -22.13
N SER A 47 11.72 -7.93 -22.40
CA SER A 47 10.93 -9.16 -22.22
C SER A 47 10.56 -9.42 -20.76
N ILE A 48 11.41 -9.03 -19.80
CA ILE A 48 11.13 -9.16 -18.36
C ILE A 48 10.13 -8.08 -17.94
N MET A 49 10.33 -6.83 -18.36
CA MET A 49 9.47 -5.70 -17.99
C MET A 49 8.06 -5.78 -18.58
N LYS A 50 7.87 -6.52 -19.68
CA LYS A 50 6.54 -6.82 -20.24
C LYS A 50 5.72 -7.83 -19.42
N GLN A 51 6.31 -8.49 -18.42
CA GLN A 51 5.57 -9.40 -17.56
C GLN A 51 4.75 -8.63 -16.54
N ASP A 52 3.48 -9.01 -16.40
CA ASP A 52 2.57 -8.40 -15.43
C ASP A 52 2.97 -8.82 -14.00
N PRO A 53 3.37 -7.86 -13.12
CA PRO A 53 3.80 -8.17 -11.76
C PRO A 53 2.68 -8.70 -10.86
N SER A 54 1.41 -8.51 -11.26
CA SER A 54 0.26 -9.03 -10.51
C SER A 54 -0.04 -10.50 -10.78
N GLN A 55 0.62 -11.12 -11.77
CA GLN A 55 0.46 -12.55 -12.05
C GLN A 55 1.08 -13.43 -10.97
N SER A 56 0.41 -14.54 -10.68
CA SER A 56 0.94 -15.59 -9.82
C SER A 56 1.91 -16.48 -10.59
N PHE A 57 3.21 -16.32 -10.33
CA PHE A 57 4.26 -17.14 -10.93
C PHE A 57 4.49 -18.42 -10.12
N ASN A 58 4.70 -19.54 -10.80
CA ASN A 58 5.17 -20.74 -10.10
C ASN A 58 6.67 -20.63 -9.75
N HIS A 59 7.14 -21.44 -8.80
CA HIS A 59 8.54 -21.40 -8.36
C HIS A 59 9.56 -21.61 -9.49
N LYS A 60 9.21 -22.41 -10.51
CA LYS A 60 10.07 -22.68 -11.67
C LYS A 60 10.17 -21.46 -12.61
N GLU A 61 9.08 -20.73 -12.78
CA GLU A 61 9.04 -19.47 -13.54
C GLU A 61 9.80 -18.38 -12.81
N LEU A 62 9.57 -18.20 -11.52
CA LEU A 62 10.34 -17.27 -10.70
C LEU A 62 11.84 -17.56 -10.76
N ALA A 63 12.25 -18.83 -10.64
CA ALA A 63 13.66 -19.20 -10.76
C ALA A 63 14.24 -18.86 -12.15
N LYS A 64 13.46 -19.03 -13.23
CA LYS A 64 13.87 -18.63 -14.59
C LYS A 64 13.96 -17.11 -14.74
N ILE A 65 12.96 -16.36 -14.27
CA ILE A 65 12.93 -14.90 -14.36
C ILE A 65 14.12 -14.32 -13.59
N THR A 66 14.28 -14.74 -12.33
CA THR A 66 15.39 -14.32 -11.47
C THR A 66 16.73 -14.73 -12.07
N GLY A 67 16.84 -15.93 -12.65
CA GLY A 67 18.05 -16.40 -13.32
C GLY A 67 18.41 -15.56 -14.56
N THR A 68 17.43 -15.25 -15.41
CA THR A 68 17.61 -14.40 -16.60
C THR A 68 17.98 -12.98 -16.19
N LEU A 69 17.28 -12.39 -15.21
CA LEU A 69 17.60 -11.05 -14.70
C LEU A 69 19.03 -11.00 -14.14
N SER A 70 19.40 -11.98 -13.32
CA SER A 70 20.75 -12.14 -12.77
C SER A 70 21.81 -12.22 -13.86
N HIS A 71 21.57 -13.02 -14.90
CA HIS A 71 22.46 -13.17 -16.05
C HIS A 71 22.63 -11.85 -16.81
N THR A 72 21.51 -11.16 -17.09
CA THR A 72 21.50 -9.88 -17.79
C THR A 72 22.22 -8.79 -17.00
N LEU A 73 22.00 -8.69 -15.69
CA LEU A 73 22.67 -7.71 -14.82
C LEU A 73 24.19 -7.96 -14.72
N ILE A 74 24.64 -9.21 -14.66
CA ILE A 74 26.10 -9.45 -14.73
C ILE A 74 26.64 -9.05 -16.10
N ALA A 75 25.94 -9.42 -17.18
CA ALA A 75 26.41 -9.15 -18.53
C ALA A 75 26.49 -7.63 -18.80
N THR A 76 25.55 -6.83 -18.30
CA THR A 76 25.62 -5.36 -18.37
C THR A 76 26.79 -4.80 -17.57
N LEU A 77 27.04 -5.29 -16.35
CA LEU A 77 28.21 -4.90 -15.56
C LEU A 77 29.53 -5.21 -16.29
N LYS A 78 29.66 -6.41 -16.86
CA LYS A 78 30.86 -6.78 -17.63
C LYS A 78 31.05 -5.94 -18.89
N LEU A 79 29.96 -5.56 -19.56
CA LEU A 79 30.02 -4.68 -20.73
C LEU A 79 30.48 -3.28 -20.33
N SER A 80 29.94 -2.76 -19.23
CA SER A 80 30.35 -1.48 -18.64
C SER A 80 31.84 -1.47 -18.28
N ASP A 81 32.34 -2.49 -17.60
CA ASP A 81 33.76 -2.61 -17.23
C ASP A 81 34.69 -2.62 -18.45
N ARG A 82 34.28 -3.30 -19.54
CA ARG A 82 35.03 -3.29 -20.81
C ARG A 82 35.05 -1.90 -21.43
N HIS A 83 33.92 -1.20 -21.45
CA HIS A 83 33.85 0.16 -21.97
C HIS A 83 34.70 1.13 -21.15
N ALA A 84 34.64 1.03 -19.81
CA ALA A 84 35.48 1.81 -18.91
C ALA A 84 36.98 1.55 -19.16
N SER A 85 37.38 0.28 -19.29
CA SER A 85 38.77 -0.10 -19.61
C SER A 85 39.22 0.45 -20.97
N GLN A 86 38.36 0.41 -22.00
CA GLN A 86 38.66 0.97 -23.32
C GLN A 86 38.81 2.49 -23.30
N LEU A 87 37.95 3.19 -22.56
CA LEU A 87 38.06 4.64 -22.37
C LEU A 87 39.35 5.00 -21.63
N GLN A 88 39.70 4.24 -20.59
CA GLN A 88 40.95 4.42 -19.86
C GLN A 88 42.16 4.25 -20.79
N HIS A 89 42.19 3.20 -21.63
CA HIS A 89 43.26 3.01 -22.61
C HIS A 89 43.37 4.16 -23.62
N LYS A 90 42.23 4.67 -24.13
CA LYS A 90 42.21 5.82 -25.03
C LYS A 90 42.75 7.08 -24.34
N LEU A 91 42.37 7.31 -23.09
CA LEU A 91 42.84 8.43 -22.28
C LEU A 91 44.35 8.36 -22.06
N THR A 92 44.88 7.20 -21.65
CA THR A 92 46.33 7.00 -21.49
C THR A 92 47.09 7.22 -22.79
N ARG A 93 46.55 6.76 -23.93
CA ARG A 93 47.17 6.97 -25.25
C ARG A 93 47.17 8.46 -25.65
N LEU A 94 46.08 9.17 -25.42
CA LEU A 94 46.01 10.61 -25.69
C LEU A 94 46.96 11.40 -24.79
N GLN A 95 47.06 11.02 -23.52
CA GLN A 95 47.98 11.63 -22.57
C GLN A 95 49.44 11.46 -23.03
N ALA A 96 49.85 10.25 -23.42
CA ALA A 96 51.18 10.03 -23.98
C ALA A 96 51.45 10.81 -25.28
N ARG A 97 50.42 11.01 -26.12
CA ARG A 97 50.54 11.82 -27.35
C ARG A 97 50.69 13.30 -27.04
N ILE A 98 50.01 13.81 -26.03
CA ILE A 98 50.16 15.19 -25.56
C ILE A 98 51.58 15.39 -25.03
N GLU A 99 52.07 14.51 -24.16
CA GLU A 99 53.45 14.56 -23.65
C GLU A 99 54.50 14.53 -24.78
N GLN A 100 54.28 13.71 -25.83
CA GLN A 100 55.15 13.70 -27.00
C GLN A 100 55.11 15.02 -27.77
N LEU A 101 53.92 15.58 -27.99
CA LEU A 101 53.76 16.86 -28.70
C LEU A 101 54.37 18.02 -27.90
N GLU A 102 54.27 17.99 -26.57
CA GLU A 102 54.94 18.96 -25.69
C GLU A 102 56.46 18.86 -25.81
N LEU A 103 57.01 17.64 -25.90
CA LEU A 103 58.45 17.43 -26.09
C LEU A 103 58.92 17.90 -27.49
N GLU A 104 58.16 17.60 -28.55
CA GLU A 104 58.43 18.06 -29.92
C GLU A 104 58.36 19.61 -30.01
N ALA A 105 57.40 20.24 -29.33
CA ALA A 105 57.28 21.69 -29.26
C ALA A 105 58.48 22.33 -28.53
N GLN A 106 58.94 21.71 -27.44
CA GLN A 106 60.11 22.18 -26.69
C GLN A 106 61.41 22.04 -27.52
N GLU A 107 61.58 20.93 -28.24
CA GLU A 107 62.74 20.71 -29.12
C GLU A 107 62.78 21.72 -30.28
N ARG A 108 61.60 22.11 -30.80
CA ARG A 108 61.50 23.18 -31.82
C ARG A 108 61.83 24.56 -31.26
N LEU A 109 61.48 24.85 -30.02
CA LEU A 109 61.82 26.12 -29.36
C LEU A 109 63.33 26.26 -29.08
N GLU A 110 64.05 25.15 -28.90
CA GLU A 110 65.51 25.15 -28.75
C GLU A 110 66.27 25.27 -30.08
N GLN A 111 65.61 25.09 -31.23
CA GLN A 111 66.20 25.36 -32.53
C GLN A 111 66.12 26.87 -32.84
N PRO A 112 67.26 27.55 -33.10
CA PRO A 112 67.25 28.95 -33.46
C PRO A 112 66.80 29.05 -34.91
N ASN A 113 65.50 29.26 -35.13
CA ASN A 113 65.01 29.73 -36.41
C ASN A 113 63.82 30.66 -36.23
N GLU A 114 63.75 31.60 -37.16
CA GLU A 114 62.89 32.78 -37.15
C GLU A 114 61.43 32.47 -36.82
N VAL A 115 60.84 33.36 -36.01
CA VAL A 115 59.48 33.32 -35.48
C VAL A 115 58.48 33.16 -36.62
N ASP A 116 58.03 31.93 -36.86
CA ASP A 116 57.06 31.60 -37.89
C ASP A 116 55.66 31.89 -37.34
N GLU A 117 54.90 32.77 -38.00
CA GLU A 117 53.53 33.16 -37.59
C GLU A 117 52.63 31.92 -37.37
N GLY A 118 52.90 30.83 -38.09
CA GLY A 118 52.22 29.55 -37.91
C GLY A 118 52.35 28.95 -36.50
N THR A 119 53.50 29.12 -35.84
CA THR A 119 53.70 28.64 -34.45
C THR A 119 52.86 29.43 -33.44
N THR A 120 52.67 30.73 -33.67
CA THR A 120 51.82 31.55 -32.80
C THR A 120 50.34 31.19 -32.95
N GLU A 121 49.88 30.87 -34.16
CA GLU A 121 48.52 30.36 -34.39
C GLU A 121 48.31 28.99 -33.73
N GLU A 122 49.29 28.09 -33.79
CA GLU A 122 49.22 26.78 -33.14
C GLU A 122 49.17 26.92 -31.61
N ILE A 123 49.98 27.81 -31.02
CA ILE A 123 49.94 28.11 -29.59
C ILE A 123 48.56 28.65 -29.19
N ASN A 124 47.99 29.57 -29.97
CA ASN A 124 46.65 30.11 -29.70
C ASN A 124 45.57 29.02 -29.79
N LYS A 125 45.61 28.16 -30.80
CA LYS A 125 44.69 27.01 -30.93
C LYS A 125 44.82 26.03 -29.77
N LEU A 126 46.05 25.76 -29.31
CA LEU A 126 46.29 24.90 -28.15
C LEU A 126 45.78 25.54 -26.86
N GLN A 127 45.96 26.85 -26.70
CA GLN A 127 45.41 27.59 -25.55
C GLN A 127 43.88 27.54 -25.54
N GLU A 128 43.21 27.75 -26.68
CA GLU A 128 41.76 27.59 -26.81
C GLU A 128 41.29 26.16 -26.53
N ALA A 129 42.05 25.15 -26.97
CA ALA A 129 41.74 23.76 -26.67
C ALA A 129 41.88 23.47 -25.16
N ILE A 130 42.89 24.02 -24.49
CA ILE A 130 43.09 23.87 -23.05
C ILE A 130 41.95 24.54 -22.28
N THR A 131 41.52 25.74 -22.67
CA THR A 131 40.39 26.42 -22.02
C THR A 131 39.09 25.64 -22.20
N ALA A 132 38.80 25.17 -23.42
CA ALA A 132 37.60 24.37 -23.69
C ALA A 132 37.59 23.03 -22.91
N ILE A 133 38.73 22.34 -22.82
CA ILE A 133 38.87 21.11 -22.02
C ILE A 133 38.69 21.41 -20.53
N THR A 134 39.18 22.55 -20.05
CA THR A 134 39.04 22.96 -18.64
C THR A 134 37.59 23.23 -18.29
N GLU A 135 36.86 23.97 -19.14
CA GLU A 135 35.43 24.22 -18.98
C GLU A 135 34.62 22.91 -18.99
N GLN A 136 34.92 22.00 -19.93
CA GLN A 136 34.25 20.70 -20.00
C GLN A 136 34.50 19.86 -18.74
N ARG A 137 35.71 19.92 -18.16
CA ARG A 137 36.06 19.23 -16.91
C ARG A 137 35.32 19.82 -15.72
N GLU A 138 35.16 21.15 -15.66
CA GLU A 138 34.38 21.81 -14.62
C GLU A 138 32.89 21.46 -14.70
N GLN A 139 32.32 21.42 -15.91
CA GLN A 139 30.95 20.96 -16.12
C GLN A 139 30.77 19.50 -15.68
N ALA A 140 31.65 18.60 -16.11
CA ALA A 140 31.59 17.19 -15.71
C ALA A 140 31.72 17.00 -14.19
N ARG A 141 32.48 17.86 -13.49
CA ARG A 141 32.54 17.86 -12.02
C ARG A 141 31.23 18.33 -11.39
N ALA A 142 30.58 19.34 -11.96
CA ALA A 142 29.28 19.81 -11.47
C ALA A 142 28.21 18.71 -11.64
N ASP A 143 28.16 18.05 -12.79
CA ASP A 143 27.23 16.95 -13.05
C ASP A 143 27.48 15.76 -12.09
N HIS A 144 28.76 15.41 -11.88
CA HIS A 144 29.11 14.34 -10.94
C HIS A 144 28.80 14.68 -9.48
N ALA A 145 28.84 15.96 -9.10
CA ALA A 145 28.43 16.42 -7.77
C ALA A 145 26.91 16.34 -7.59
N ASP A 146 26.13 16.68 -8.61
CA ASP A 146 24.67 16.53 -8.60
C ASP A 146 24.26 15.04 -8.47
N ASP A 147 24.90 14.15 -9.23
CA ASP A 147 24.64 12.72 -9.14
C ASP A 147 25.07 12.12 -7.80
N ALA A 148 26.17 12.61 -7.19
CA ALA A 148 26.56 12.21 -5.84
C ALA A 148 25.50 12.60 -4.80
N ASN A 149 24.94 13.82 -4.88
CA ASN A 149 23.87 14.25 -3.99
C ASN A 149 22.59 13.41 -4.14
N LYS A 150 22.22 13.05 -5.39
CA LYS A 150 21.08 12.16 -5.64
C LYS A 150 21.31 10.76 -5.06
N LEU A 151 22.54 10.25 -5.17
CA LEU A 151 22.92 8.96 -4.61
C LEU A 151 22.80 8.96 -3.08
N ASP A 152 23.33 9.98 -2.40
CA ASP A 152 23.22 10.13 -0.95
C ASP A 152 21.76 10.18 -0.49
N TYR A 153 20.91 10.91 -1.22
CA TYR A 153 19.48 10.97 -0.95
C TYR A 153 18.78 9.60 -1.11
N ALA A 154 19.10 8.87 -2.19
CA ALA A 154 18.57 7.52 -2.42
C ALA A 154 19.02 6.53 -1.34
N GLU A 155 20.27 6.63 -0.87
CA GLU A 155 20.77 5.83 0.24
C GLU A 155 20.06 6.12 1.55
N GLN A 156 19.71 7.38 1.81
CA GLN A 156 18.94 7.76 2.99
C GLN A 156 17.51 7.18 2.97
N LEU A 157 16.82 7.30 1.83
CA LEU A 157 15.50 6.67 1.63
C LEU A 157 15.56 5.15 1.81
N LEU A 158 16.60 4.50 1.28
CA LEU A 158 16.80 3.06 1.45
C LEU A 158 17.02 2.66 2.91
N LYS A 159 17.75 3.48 3.69
CA LYS A 159 17.94 3.25 5.13
C LYS A 159 16.61 3.36 5.88
N GLU A 160 15.80 4.36 5.56
CA GLU A 160 14.46 4.56 6.15
C GLU A 160 13.51 3.39 5.82
N ALA A 161 13.42 3.00 4.56
CA ALA A 161 12.61 1.86 4.13
C ALA A 161 13.02 0.54 4.82
N LYS A 162 14.32 0.35 5.09
CA LYS A 162 14.81 -0.82 5.84
C LYS A 162 14.37 -0.82 7.30
N VAL A 163 14.23 0.36 7.93
CA VAL A 163 13.73 0.48 9.31
C VAL A 163 12.23 0.18 9.33
N ASP A 164 11.44 0.81 8.45
CA ASP A 164 10.00 0.58 8.35
C ASP A 164 9.66 -0.91 8.10
N LEU A 165 10.42 -1.58 7.22
CA LEU A 165 10.25 -3.01 6.98
C LEU A 165 10.49 -3.86 8.25
N ARG A 166 11.49 -3.50 9.08
CA ARG A 166 11.76 -4.20 10.34
C ARG A 166 10.62 -4.01 11.33
N ASP A 167 10.08 -2.81 11.43
CA ASP A 167 8.97 -2.48 12.32
C ASP A 167 7.67 -3.18 11.90
N LYS A 168 7.34 -3.13 10.61
CA LYS A 168 6.22 -3.87 10.03
C LYS A 168 6.36 -5.38 10.27
N LYS A 169 7.57 -5.94 10.12
CA LYS A 169 7.85 -7.35 10.42
C LYS A 169 7.63 -7.69 11.90
N ALA A 170 8.06 -6.82 12.82
CA ALA A 170 7.81 -7.01 14.25
C ALA A 170 6.31 -6.96 14.56
N ARG A 171 5.56 -6.06 13.90
CA ARG A 171 4.11 -5.95 14.06
C ARG A 171 3.37 -7.19 13.54
N ILE A 172 3.75 -7.70 12.37
CA ILE A 172 3.19 -8.94 11.81
C ILE A 172 3.41 -10.09 12.78
N LYS A 173 4.63 -10.25 13.32
CA LYS A 173 4.93 -11.30 14.30
C LYS A 173 4.07 -11.20 15.56
N ALA A 174 3.80 -9.98 16.04
CA ALA A 174 2.90 -9.77 17.18
C ALA A 174 1.46 -10.18 16.85
N LEU A 175 0.96 -9.81 15.67
CA LEU A 175 -0.37 -10.19 15.20
C LEU A 175 -0.51 -11.70 14.99
N GLU A 176 0.53 -12.37 14.51
CA GLU A 176 0.56 -13.83 14.39
C GLU A 176 0.44 -14.52 15.75
N THR A 177 1.16 -14.03 16.77
CA THR A 177 1.01 -14.51 18.15
C THR A 177 -0.41 -14.33 18.66
N HIS A 178 -1.00 -13.15 18.48
CA HIS A 178 -2.38 -12.88 18.90
C HIS A 178 -3.41 -13.74 18.16
N LEU A 179 -3.21 -14.00 16.86
CA LEU A 179 -4.06 -14.91 16.10
C LEU A 179 -3.96 -16.35 16.62
N SER A 180 -2.76 -16.79 17.00
CA SER A 180 -2.56 -18.11 17.60
C SER A 180 -3.28 -18.21 18.95
N GLU A 181 -3.15 -17.19 19.80
CA GLU A 181 -3.84 -17.09 21.09
C GLU A 181 -5.36 -17.12 20.91
N ALA A 182 -5.90 -16.30 19.99
CA ALA A 182 -7.33 -16.25 19.71
C ALA A 182 -7.88 -17.59 19.19
N ARG A 183 -7.11 -18.30 18.36
CA ARG A 183 -7.48 -19.65 17.89
C ARG A 183 -7.55 -20.64 19.04
N HIS A 184 -6.55 -20.64 19.93
CA HIS A 184 -6.56 -21.48 21.13
C HIS A 184 -7.74 -21.18 22.04
N GLU A 185 -8.12 -19.91 22.18
CA GLU A 185 -9.28 -19.52 22.97
C GLU A 185 -10.60 -19.96 22.35
N ILE A 186 -10.75 -19.88 21.03
CA ILE A 186 -11.91 -20.43 20.31
C ILE A 186 -12.02 -21.94 20.53
N ASP A 187 -10.90 -22.67 20.42
CA ASP A 187 -10.89 -24.12 20.66
C ASP A 187 -11.30 -24.44 22.12
N ARG A 188 -10.82 -23.65 23.09
CA ARG A 188 -11.19 -23.77 24.51
C ARG A 188 -12.69 -23.55 24.73
N LEU A 189 -13.24 -22.46 24.19
CA LEU A 189 -14.66 -22.13 24.32
C LEU A 189 -15.56 -23.13 23.60
N MET A 190 -15.12 -23.65 22.46
CA MET A 190 -15.85 -24.68 21.73
C MET A 190 -15.95 -25.98 22.52
N GLN A 191 -14.86 -26.38 23.19
CA GLN A 191 -14.89 -27.51 24.13
C GLN A 191 -15.86 -27.27 25.30
N GLU A 192 -15.86 -26.05 25.87
CA GLU A 192 -16.77 -25.68 26.97
C GLU A 192 -18.25 -25.75 26.53
N VAL A 193 -18.56 -25.34 25.30
CA VAL A 193 -19.93 -25.47 24.73
C VAL A 193 -20.33 -26.93 24.56
N ASP A 194 -19.42 -27.79 24.11
CA ASP A 194 -19.70 -29.22 23.94
C ASP A 194 -19.93 -29.91 25.31
N ASP A 195 -19.16 -29.55 26.33
CA ASP A 195 -19.33 -30.07 27.69
C ASP A 195 -20.70 -29.66 28.29
N ILE A 196 -21.08 -28.37 28.16
CA ILE A 196 -22.39 -27.86 28.62
C ILE A 196 -23.55 -28.53 27.86
N LYS A 197 -23.36 -28.82 26.57
CA LYS A 197 -24.36 -29.49 25.75
C LYS A 197 -24.58 -30.94 26.19
N GLU A 198 -23.52 -31.65 26.56
CA GLU A 198 -23.63 -33.02 27.07
C GLU A 198 -24.22 -33.05 28.50
N GLU A 199 -23.86 -32.08 29.34
CA GLU A 199 -24.45 -31.90 30.67
C GLU A 199 -25.96 -31.65 30.59
N SER A 200 -26.38 -30.67 29.79
CA SER A 200 -27.81 -30.37 29.58
C SER A 200 -28.59 -31.53 28.95
N ALA A 201 -27.99 -32.28 28.03
CA ALA A 201 -28.60 -33.49 27.48
C ALA A 201 -28.76 -34.59 28.54
N SER A 202 -27.78 -34.75 29.43
CA SER A 202 -27.82 -35.70 30.54
C SER A 202 -28.88 -35.31 31.58
N GLU A 203 -28.96 -34.04 31.95
CA GLU A 203 -29.98 -33.49 32.84
C GLU A 203 -31.39 -33.67 32.27
N LEU A 204 -31.59 -33.39 30.98
CA LEU A 204 -32.86 -33.63 30.30
C LEU A 204 -33.26 -35.11 30.36
N ARG A 205 -32.33 -36.04 30.09
CA ARG A 205 -32.59 -37.48 30.21
C ARG A 205 -33.01 -37.86 31.64
N HIS A 206 -32.38 -37.28 32.65
CA HIS A 206 -32.74 -37.51 34.05
C HIS A 206 -34.14 -36.95 34.37
N ALA A 207 -34.46 -35.75 33.90
CA ALA A 207 -35.77 -35.13 34.08
C ALA A 207 -36.91 -35.94 33.41
N TYR A 208 -36.67 -36.47 32.20
CA TYR A 208 -37.62 -37.35 31.54
C TYR A 208 -37.79 -38.70 32.25
N ALA A 209 -36.70 -39.27 32.79
CA ALA A 209 -36.77 -40.49 33.59
C ALA A 209 -37.63 -40.32 34.85
N LEU A 210 -37.56 -39.15 35.51
CA LEU A 210 -38.39 -38.83 36.68
C LEU A 210 -39.88 -38.65 36.33
N ARG A 211 -40.20 -38.20 35.11
CA ARG A 211 -41.59 -37.99 34.67
C ARG A 211 -42.26 -39.25 34.12
N TYR A 212 -41.51 -40.30 33.82
CA TYR A 212 -42.06 -41.53 33.28
C TYR A 212 -42.75 -42.34 34.38
N GLU A 213 -43.96 -41.93 34.75
CA GLU A 213 -44.91 -42.79 35.47
C GLU A 213 -45.32 -43.93 34.53
N PRO A 214 -45.04 -45.20 34.88
CA PRO A 214 -45.44 -46.33 34.04
C PRO A 214 -46.98 -46.33 33.90
N PRO A 215 -47.50 -46.54 32.68
CA PRO A 215 -48.94 -46.56 32.47
C PRO A 215 -49.54 -47.71 33.27
N LYS A 216 -50.25 -47.36 34.36
CA LYS A 216 -51.09 -48.28 35.11
C LYS A 216 -52.12 -48.84 34.13
N THR A 217 -51.88 -50.08 33.71
CA THR A 217 -52.82 -50.94 33.01
C THR A 217 -54.14 -50.99 33.79
N ARG A 218 -55.11 -50.16 33.41
CA ARG A 218 -56.52 -50.40 33.72
C ARG A 218 -57.36 -50.15 32.49
N CYS A 219 -58.11 -51.20 32.16
CA CYS A 219 -58.90 -51.39 30.97
C CYS A 219 -59.81 -50.21 30.63
N ALA A 220 -59.87 -49.92 29.34
CA ALA A 220 -60.97 -49.21 28.72
C ALA A 220 -62.30 -49.89 29.07
N PRO A 221 -63.34 -49.08 29.31
CA PRO A 221 -64.51 -49.18 28.45
C PRO A 221 -64.91 -47.83 27.85
N ALA A 222 -65.44 -47.97 26.65
CA ALA A 222 -65.99 -46.99 25.73
C ALA A 222 -66.80 -45.83 26.34
N SER A 223 -66.54 -44.63 25.78
CA SER A 223 -67.49 -43.63 25.25
C SER A 223 -68.85 -43.48 25.95
N PRO A 224 -69.23 -42.25 26.31
CA PRO A 224 -69.96 -41.46 25.31
C PRO A 224 -69.54 -39.98 25.19
N GLN A 225 -69.58 -39.57 23.92
CA GLN A 225 -69.70 -38.27 23.23
C GLN A 225 -70.36 -37.06 23.95
N PRO A 226 -70.27 -35.84 23.38
CA PRO A 226 -69.68 -34.68 24.05
C PRO A 226 -70.69 -33.55 24.36
N SER A 227 -70.47 -32.88 25.48
CA SER A 227 -71.20 -31.67 25.86
C SER A 227 -70.52 -30.42 25.28
N ARG A 228 -71.26 -29.82 24.38
CA ARG A 228 -71.11 -28.54 23.70
C ARG A 228 -71.20 -27.37 24.69
N THR A 229 -70.15 -26.56 24.84
CA THR A 229 -70.24 -25.19 25.34
C THR A 229 -69.16 -24.33 24.69
N GLY A 230 -69.54 -23.65 23.60
CA GLY A 230 -68.76 -22.55 23.07
C GLY A 230 -68.88 -21.35 24.01
N SER A 231 -67.76 -20.69 24.27
CA SER A 231 -67.74 -19.33 24.80
C SER A 231 -66.75 -18.52 23.96
N PRO A 232 -67.19 -17.45 23.28
CA PRO A 232 -66.39 -16.71 22.32
C PRO A 232 -65.44 -15.72 22.98
N VAL A 233 -64.19 -15.69 22.49
CA VAL A 233 -63.13 -14.77 22.88
C VAL A 233 -63.39 -13.40 22.25
N PRO A 234 -63.45 -12.30 23.03
CA PRO A 234 -63.62 -10.95 22.51
C PRO A 234 -62.36 -10.45 21.81
N GLU A 235 -62.53 -10.11 20.54
CA GLU A 235 -61.57 -9.52 19.63
C GLU A 235 -61.18 -8.10 20.11
N LEU A 236 -59.94 -7.94 20.56
CA LEU A 236 -59.36 -6.67 20.97
C LEU A 236 -59.08 -5.79 19.74
N SER A 237 -59.99 -4.84 19.48
CA SER A 237 -59.85 -3.81 18.44
C SER A 237 -58.60 -2.95 18.64
N PRO A 238 -57.74 -2.73 17.62
CA PRO A 238 -56.50 -1.96 17.75
C PRO A 238 -56.73 -0.45 17.85
N ILE A 239 -56.05 0.15 18.83
CA ILE A 239 -56.06 1.57 19.18
C ILE A 239 -55.51 2.42 18.03
N LYS A 240 -56.39 3.22 17.42
CA LYS A 240 -56.07 4.35 16.53
C LYS A 240 -55.27 5.39 17.31
N ARG A 241 -53.97 5.53 17.04
CA ARG A 241 -53.22 6.75 17.38
C ARG A 241 -53.08 7.63 16.15
N THR A 242 -53.44 8.88 16.37
CA THR A 242 -53.70 9.93 15.41
C THR A 242 -52.45 10.32 14.62
N SER A 243 -52.62 10.28 13.30
CA SER A 243 -51.66 10.66 12.28
C SER A 243 -51.53 12.18 12.22
N HIS A 244 -50.43 12.74 12.73
CA HIS A 244 -49.93 14.03 12.26
C HIS A 244 -48.88 13.75 11.19
N ARG A 245 -49.42 13.57 9.99
CA ARG A 245 -48.75 13.29 8.72
C ARG A 245 -48.09 14.56 8.21
N SER A 246 -46.86 14.88 8.63
CA SER A 246 -45.96 15.64 7.76
C SER A 246 -45.27 14.65 6.84
N SER A 247 -45.86 14.48 5.68
CA SER A 247 -45.35 13.82 4.50
C SER A 247 -43.83 14.03 4.29
N TYR A 248 -43.07 12.93 4.43
CA TYR A 248 -41.84 12.60 3.68
C TYR A 248 -40.55 13.40 3.91
N SER A 249 -40.23 13.83 5.13
CA SER A 249 -38.86 14.20 5.53
C SER A 249 -38.52 13.58 6.88
N LEU A 250 -37.28 13.13 7.08
CA LEU A 250 -36.82 12.62 8.37
C LEU A 250 -36.83 13.75 9.40
N ASP A 251 -37.43 13.52 10.58
CA ASP A 251 -37.35 14.48 11.69
C ASP A 251 -35.89 14.57 12.17
N LEU A 252 -35.46 15.75 12.62
CA LEU A 252 -34.12 15.98 13.13
C LEU A 252 -33.78 15.03 14.28
N LYS A 253 -34.77 14.68 15.10
CA LYS A 253 -34.63 13.68 16.18
C LYS A 253 -34.31 12.28 15.67
N ASP A 254 -34.81 11.91 14.50
CA ASP A 254 -34.52 10.60 13.93
C ASP A 254 -33.13 10.59 13.26
N LEU A 255 -32.72 11.68 12.63
CA LEU A 255 -31.35 11.86 12.14
C LEU A 255 -30.33 11.78 13.29
N ASP A 256 -30.60 12.40 14.44
CA ASP A 256 -29.71 12.32 15.60
C ASP A 256 -29.60 10.90 16.18
N LYS A 257 -30.68 10.11 16.13
CA LYS A 257 -30.63 8.70 16.53
C LYS A 257 -29.78 7.88 15.56
N LEU A 258 -29.92 8.13 14.26
CA LEU A 258 -29.10 7.46 13.24
C LEU A 258 -27.63 7.83 13.39
N ALA A 259 -27.32 9.11 13.61
CA ALA A 259 -25.96 9.59 13.85
C ALA A 259 -25.31 8.97 15.10
N ARG A 260 -26.10 8.52 16.09
CA ARG A 260 -25.58 7.78 17.26
C ARG A 260 -25.29 6.31 16.97
N ASN A 261 -25.99 5.72 16.01
CA ASN A 261 -25.77 4.33 15.61
C ASN A 261 -24.57 4.20 14.68
N ILE A 262 -24.28 5.25 13.90
CA ILE A 262 -23.09 5.34 13.06
C ILE A 262 -21.91 5.78 13.94
N GLY A 263 -20.81 5.01 13.91
CA GLY A 263 -19.58 5.39 14.60
C GLY A 263 -19.00 6.70 14.07
N LYS A 264 -18.24 7.43 14.90
CA LYS A 264 -17.53 8.62 14.42
C LYS A 264 -16.41 8.21 13.45
N PHE A 265 -16.43 8.74 12.24
CA PHE A 265 -15.38 8.54 11.25
C PHE A 265 -14.15 9.38 11.60
N THR A 266 -13.08 8.69 11.99
CA THR A 266 -11.76 9.26 12.20
C THR A 266 -10.78 8.55 11.26
N PRO A 267 -10.19 9.26 10.29
CA PRO A 267 -9.19 8.69 9.41
C PRO A 267 -7.97 8.27 10.24
N SER A 268 -7.47 7.05 10.02
CA SER A 268 -6.30 6.54 10.74
C SER A 268 -5.40 5.77 9.78
N VAL A 269 -4.11 6.11 9.81
CA VAL A 269 -3.05 5.49 9.00
C VAL A 269 -2.82 4.01 9.30
N SER A 270 -3.30 3.50 10.44
CA SER A 270 -2.89 2.20 10.99
C SER A 270 -4.02 1.16 11.05
N GLY A 271 -5.09 1.33 10.27
CA GLY A 271 -6.28 0.46 10.29
C GLY A 271 -7.49 1.09 10.98
N GLY A 272 -7.71 2.38 10.77
CA GLY A 272 -8.98 3.03 11.12
C GLY A 272 -10.13 2.53 10.24
N LEU A 273 -11.36 2.99 10.52
CA LEU A 273 -12.49 2.76 9.62
C LEU A 273 -12.08 3.17 8.20
N GLU A 274 -12.15 2.23 7.26
CA GLU A 274 -12.00 2.57 5.85
C GLU A 274 -13.14 3.50 5.44
N VAL A 275 -12.80 4.56 4.71
CA VAL A 275 -13.79 5.55 4.21
C VAL A 275 -14.95 4.86 3.46
N HIS A 276 -14.67 3.77 2.75
CA HIS A 276 -15.69 2.98 2.06
C HIS A 276 -16.68 2.33 3.02
N ALA A 277 -16.20 1.72 4.11
CA ALA A 277 -17.06 1.09 5.12
C ALA A 277 -17.94 2.14 5.81
N TYR A 278 -17.36 3.30 6.16
CA TYR A 278 -18.11 4.40 6.76
C TYR A 278 -19.22 4.94 5.86
N LEU A 279 -18.94 5.15 4.57
CA LEU A 279 -19.93 5.63 3.62
C LEU A 279 -21.02 4.58 3.37
N GLN A 280 -20.66 3.29 3.31
CA GLN A 280 -21.61 2.19 3.21
C GLN A 280 -22.54 2.11 4.43
N ASP A 281 -22.02 2.34 5.65
CA ASP A 281 -22.86 2.37 6.85
C ASP A 281 -23.92 3.48 6.77
N ILE A 282 -23.54 4.69 6.33
CA ILE A 282 -24.49 5.79 6.12
C ILE A 282 -25.58 5.39 5.14
N ASP A 283 -25.19 4.86 3.97
CA ASP A 283 -26.13 4.45 2.94
C ASP A 283 -27.04 3.31 3.43
N PHE A 284 -26.51 2.35 4.19
CA PHE A 284 -27.26 1.24 4.79
C PHE A 284 -28.33 1.73 5.78
N TYR A 285 -27.99 2.66 6.69
CA TYR A 285 -28.97 3.22 7.63
C TYR A 285 -30.06 4.06 6.96
N LEU A 286 -29.76 4.59 5.77
CA LEU A 286 -30.68 5.39 4.98
C LEU A 286 -31.51 4.57 4.00
N GLU A 287 -31.05 3.39 3.57
CA GLU A 287 -31.75 2.50 2.64
C GLU A 287 -33.15 2.12 3.15
N MET A 288 -33.28 1.93 4.47
CA MET A 288 -34.54 1.57 5.13
C MET A 288 -35.54 2.73 5.25
N ARG A 289 -35.23 3.92 4.70
CA ARG A 289 -36.05 5.14 4.82
C ARG A 289 -36.50 5.67 3.45
N PRO A 290 -37.81 5.90 3.24
CA PRO A 290 -38.29 6.48 1.99
C PRO A 290 -37.93 7.98 1.90
N ASN A 291 -37.58 8.43 0.69
CA ASN A 291 -37.41 9.84 0.30
C ASN A 291 -36.32 10.62 1.05
N VAL A 292 -35.17 9.99 1.35
CA VAL A 292 -34.03 10.69 1.94
C VAL A 292 -33.49 11.75 0.97
N SER A 293 -33.45 13.00 1.43
CA SER A 293 -32.90 14.14 0.70
C SER A 293 -31.38 14.26 0.89
N ASP A 294 -30.69 14.88 -0.07
CA ASP A 294 -29.24 15.09 0.05
C ASP A 294 -28.88 15.94 1.28
N LYS A 295 -29.77 16.84 1.71
CA LYS A 295 -29.58 17.62 2.94
C LYS A 295 -29.51 16.72 4.18
N GLU A 296 -30.33 15.67 4.24
CA GLU A 296 -30.33 14.70 5.34
C GLU A 296 -29.08 13.82 5.30
N ARG A 297 -28.62 13.42 4.10
CA ARG A 297 -27.36 12.70 3.91
C ARG A 297 -26.16 13.53 4.37
N LEU A 298 -26.11 14.80 3.95
CA LEU A 298 -25.07 15.75 4.34
C LEU A 298 -25.08 16.03 5.85
N TYR A 299 -26.27 16.07 6.47
CA TYR A 299 -26.38 16.19 7.93
C TYR A 299 -25.73 14.99 8.63
N LEU A 300 -26.07 13.76 8.23
CA LEU A 300 -25.50 12.55 8.83
C LEU A 300 -24.00 12.48 8.63
N LEU A 301 -23.51 12.76 7.41
CA LEU A 301 -22.09 12.82 7.11
C LEU A 301 -21.39 13.78 8.07
N ARG A 302 -21.90 15.01 8.23
CA ARG A 302 -21.31 16.01 9.14
C ARG A 302 -21.41 15.61 10.61
N ALA A 303 -22.53 15.03 11.04
CA ALA A 303 -22.77 14.63 12.44
C ALA A 303 -21.87 13.46 12.88
N THR A 304 -21.52 12.59 11.94
CA THR A 304 -20.72 11.38 12.18
C THR A 304 -19.24 11.56 11.81
N SER A 305 -18.84 12.72 11.30
CA SER A 305 -17.44 13.04 10.97
C SER A 305 -16.64 13.57 12.17
N SER A 306 -15.35 13.23 12.25
CA SER A 306 -14.39 13.82 13.20
C SER A 306 -14.18 15.33 12.97
N PRO A 307 -13.55 16.07 13.90
CA PRO A 307 -13.20 17.48 13.68
C PRO A 307 -12.36 17.73 12.42
N GLU A 308 -11.36 16.88 12.18
CA GLU A 308 -10.47 16.96 11.00
C GLU A 308 -11.25 16.78 9.70
N VAL A 309 -12.10 15.75 9.63
CA VAL A 309 -12.95 15.49 8.47
C VAL A 309 -13.93 16.64 8.28
N ARG A 310 -14.53 17.17 9.36
CA ARG A 310 -15.42 18.34 9.26
C ARG A 310 -14.70 19.57 8.72
N SER A 311 -13.45 19.80 9.11
CA SER A 311 -12.62 20.87 8.54
C SER A 311 -12.42 20.67 7.03
N PHE A 312 -12.11 19.45 6.59
CA PHE A 312 -12.02 19.11 5.17
C PHE A 312 -13.33 19.35 4.41
N LEU A 313 -14.47 18.93 4.97
CA LEU A 313 -15.79 19.18 4.39
C LEU A 313 -16.07 20.70 4.28
N ASP A 314 -15.66 21.48 5.27
CA ASP A 314 -15.81 22.94 5.30
C ASP A 314 -14.86 23.67 4.34
N ARG A 315 -13.81 23.01 3.82
CA ARG A 315 -12.92 23.57 2.80
C ARG A 315 -13.37 23.26 1.37
N GLN A 316 -14.31 22.34 1.18
CA GLN A 316 -14.81 21.99 -0.16
C GLN A 316 -15.51 23.18 -0.85
N PRO A 317 -15.43 23.31 -2.18
CA PRO A 317 -16.12 24.35 -2.91
C PRO A 317 -17.65 24.22 -2.77
N ALA A 318 -18.38 25.34 -2.85
CA ALA A 318 -19.83 25.37 -2.60
C ALA A 318 -20.64 24.37 -3.45
N ARG A 319 -20.19 24.10 -4.68
CA ARG A 319 -20.81 23.10 -5.57
C ARG A 319 -20.69 21.66 -5.04
N VAL A 320 -19.59 21.34 -4.35
CA VAL A 320 -19.33 20.01 -3.78
C VAL A 320 -19.99 19.87 -2.42
N LYS A 321 -20.01 20.93 -1.60
CA LYS A 321 -20.66 20.92 -0.27
C LYS A 321 -22.15 20.62 -0.29
N ASN A 322 -22.85 21.01 -1.35
CA ASN A 322 -24.30 20.86 -1.46
C ASN A 322 -24.72 19.57 -2.16
N ASP A 323 -23.76 18.79 -2.68
CA ASP A 323 -24.01 17.55 -3.41
C ASP A 323 -23.37 16.39 -2.65
N TYR A 324 -24.20 15.47 -2.16
CA TYR A 324 -23.72 14.34 -1.36
C TYR A 324 -22.77 13.43 -2.14
N ARG A 325 -23.02 13.19 -3.43
CA ARG A 325 -22.22 12.29 -4.28
C ARG A 325 -20.83 12.87 -4.51
N LEU A 326 -20.76 14.15 -4.88
CA LEU A 326 -19.47 14.82 -5.07
C LEU A 326 -18.65 14.88 -3.78
N LEU A 327 -19.32 15.01 -2.64
CA LEU A 327 -18.66 15.04 -1.34
C LEU A 327 -18.16 13.65 -0.90
N GLN A 328 -18.91 12.59 -1.19
CA GLN A 328 -18.45 11.20 -1.03
C GLN A 328 -17.18 10.95 -1.86
N GLU A 329 -17.17 11.34 -3.14
CA GLU A 329 -16.00 11.20 -4.00
C GLU A 329 -14.79 11.98 -3.47
N ALA A 330 -15.00 13.19 -2.98
CA ALA A 330 -13.93 13.98 -2.36
C ALA A 330 -13.37 13.30 -1.11
N LEU A 331 -14.22 12.71 -0.26
CA LEU A 331 -13.79 11.96 0.92
C LEU A 331 -13.03 10.68 0.55
N ILE A 332 -13.53 9.91 -0.42
CA ILE A 332 -12.84 8.70 -0.89
C ILE A 332 -11.48 9.07 -1.44
N ARG A 333 -11.40 10.13 -2.26
CA ARG A 333 -10.14 10.55 -2.87
C ARG A 333 -9.11 11.00 -1.83
N GLU A 334 -9.54 11.65 -0.75
CA GLU A 334 -8.64 12.13 0.31
C GLU A 334 -8.25 11.03 1.29
N PHE A 335 -9.18 10.12 1.65
CA PHE A 335 -9.01 9.19 2.77
C PHE A 335 -8.94 7.70 2.40
N ALA A 336 -9.16 7.31 1.14
CA ALA A 336 -9.08 5.89 0.74
C ALA A 336 -7.65 5.38 0.60
N ASN A 337 -6.69 6.26 0.35
CA ASN A 337 -5.31 5.86 0.13
C ASN A 337 -4.35 6.70 1.00
N PRO A 338 -3.81 6.13 2.09
CA PRO A 338 -2.88 6.84 2.97
C PRO A 338 -1.54 7.13 2.29
N GLU A 339 -1.16 6.37 1.26
CA GLU A 339 0.06 6.59 0.47
C GLU A 339 -0.20 7.46 -0.76
N SER A 340 -1.42 7.97 -0.96
CA SER A 340 -1.66 8.88 -2.08
C SER A 340 -1.00 10.22 -1.80
N ASP A 341 -0.06 10.58 -2.66
CA ASP A 341 0.52 11.94 -2.77
C ASP A 341 -0.54 13.03 -2.91
N GLN A 342 -1.83 12.71 -3.09
CA GLN A 342 -2.87 13.71 -3.21
C GLN A 342 -3.17 14.45 -1.91
N GLY A 343 -3.06 13.82 -0.75
CA GLY A 343 -3.16 14.56 0.52
C GLY A 343 -2.04 15.61 0.63
N LEU A 344 -0.85 15.25 0.12
CA LEU A 344 0.28 16.17 -0.01
C LEU A 344 0.01 17.25 -1.06
N LEU A 345 -0.51 16.90 -2.25
CA LEU A 345 -0.82 17.87 -3.31
C LEU A 345 -1.94 18.83 -2.90
N SER A 346 -3.01 18.35 -2.25
CA SER A 346 -4.07 19.18 -1.67
C SER A 346 -3.50 20.10 -0.59
N ALA A 347 -2.62 19.60 0.28
CA ALA A 347 -1.95 20.43 1.30
C ALA A 347 -1.04 21.50 0.68
N LEU A 348 -0.35 21.18 -0.43
CA LEU A 348 0.51 22.10 -1.17
C LEU A 348 -0.29 23.16 -1.96
N GLU A 349 -1.47 22.80 -2.49
CA GLU A 349 -2.37 23.73 -3.17
C GLU A 349 -3.11 24.65 -2.19
N THR A 350 -3.28 24.22 -0.95
CA THR A 350 -3.94 25.01 0.09
C THR A 350 -3.09 26.24 0.41
N LYS A 351 -3.69 27.43 0.30
CA LYS A 351 -3.05 28.70 0.65
C LYS A 351 -3.68 29.26 1.91
N GLN A 352 -2.84 29.63 2.86
CA GLN A 352 -3.25 30.38 4.04
C GLN A 352 -4.01 31.65 3.62
N ALA A 353 -5.21 31.88 4.17
CA ALA A 353 -5.96 33.08 3.86
C ALA A 353 -5.25 34.32 4.43
N ARG A 354 -5.36 35.46 3.74
CA ARG A 354 -4.69 36.72 4.15
C ARG A 354 -4.96 37.16 5.58
N ASN A 355 -6.12 36.80 6.13
CA ASN A 355 -6.56 37.19 7.47
C ASN A 355 -6.51 36.03 8.48
N GLU A 356 -5.98 34.88 8.09
CA GLU A 356 -5.88 33.70 8.94
C GLU A 356 -4.51 33.64 9.61
N SER A 357 -4.48 33.39 10.92
CA SER A 357 -3.21 33.28 11.63
C SER A 357 -2.52 31.95 11.29
N PRO A 358 -1.17 31.86 11.30
CA PRO A 358 -0.49 30.60 11.04
C PRO A 358 -0.94 29.47 11.97
N HIS A 359 -1.24 29.79 13.23
CA HIS A 359 -1.77 28.80 14.17
C HIS A 359 -3.18 28.31 13.81
N ALA A 360 -4.02 29.14 13.18
CA ALA A 360 -5.32 28.68 12.68
C ALA A 360 -5.16 27.82 11.41
N TYR A 361 -4.13 28.09 10.60
CA TYR A 361 -3.87 27.37 9.36
C TYR A 361 -3.35 25.93 9.59
N TYR A 362 -2.45 25.74 10.55
CA TYR A 362 -1.79 24.45 10.83
C TYR A 362 -2.53 23.53 11.81
N ASN A 363 -3.68 23.93 12.36
CA ASN A 363 -4.43 23.14 13.36
C ASN A 363 -5.78 22.62 12.85
#